data_AF-A0AAN8TWL2-F1
#
_entry.id   AF-A0AAN8TWL2-F1
#
_cell.length_a   1.000
_cell.length_b   1.000
_cell.length_c   1.000
_cell.angle_alpha   90.00
_cell.angle_beta   90.00
_cell.angle_gamma   90.00
#
_symmetry.space_group_name_H-M   'P 1'
#
loop_
_entity.id
_entity.type
_entity.pdbx_description
1 polymer ?
#
loop_
_entity_poly.entity_id
_entity_poly.type
_entity_poly.pdbx_seq_one_letter_code
_entity_poly.pdbx_strand_id
1 'polypeptide(L)' 'MLMDFDKAFVKVHHSILHALILAANFLNDKEMLAMMCQEVADRIKGKTPEEIRKEFDIKNDFTLEEEEEIRKENAWAFE' A
#
# COMPACT_ATOMS: atom_id res chain seq x y z
N MET A 1 -1.71 -7.52 -24.09
CA MET A 1 -1.94 -6.19 -24.72
C MET A 1 -2.76 -5.25 -23.84
N LEU A 2 -3.98 -5.58 -23.38
CA LEU A 2 -4.69 -4.77 -22.36
C LEU A 2 -4.05 -4.89 -20.96
N MET A 3 -3.80 -6.10 -20.48
CA MET A 3 -3.17 -6.31 -19.15
C MET A 3 -1.78 -5.66 -18.98
N ASP A 4 -1.00 -5.54 -20.06
CA ASP A 4 0.34 -4.96 -19.98
C ASP A 4 0.27 -3.43 -19.82
N PHE A 5 -0.72 -2.82 -20.49
CA PHE A 5 -1.02 -1.41 -20.30
C PHE A 5 -1.48 -1.14 -18.87
N ASP A 6 -2.45 -1.91 -18.37
CA ASP A 6 -2.98 -1.75 -17.01
C ASP A 6 -1.88 -1.86 -15.95
N LYS A 7 -1.01 -2.87 -16.10
CA LYS A 7 0.16 -3.04 -15.23
C LYS A 7 1.11 -1.86 -15.31
N ALA A 8 1.37 -1.30 -16.49
CA ALA A 8 2.23 -0.12 -16.61
C ALA A 8 1.57 1.15 -16.07
N PHE A 9 0.26 1.30 -16.25
CA PHE A 9 -0.53 2.46 -15.87
C PHE A 9 -0.52 2.70 -14.35
N VAL A 10 -0.62 1.63 -13.56
CA VAL A 10 -0.62 1.73 -12.09
C VAL A 10 0.79 1.87 -11.49
N LYS A 11 1.86 1.74 -12.28
CA LYS A 11 3.27 1.88 -11.84
C LYS A 11 3.69 3.35 -11.80
N VAL A 12 2.96 4.12 -10.99
CA VAL A 12 3.23 5.53 -10.70
C VAL A 12 3.62 5.72 -9.23
N HIS A 13 4.08 6.92 -8.88
CA HIS A 13 4.33 7.31 -7.50
C HIS A 13 3.08 7.14 -6.62
N HIS A 14 3.23 6.79 -5.33
CA HIS A 14 2.10 6.46 -4.45
C HIS A 14 1.09 7.63 -4.33
N SER A 15 1.55 8.88 -4.35
CA SER A 15 0.66 10.06 -4.31
C SER A 15 -0.26 10.17 -5.53
N ILE A 16 0.25 9.80 -6.72
CA ILE A 16 -0.54 9.76 -7.95
C ILE A 16 -1.53 8.60 -7.90
N LEU A 17 -1.07 7.42 -7.46
CA LEU A 17 -1.92 6.23 -7.31
C LEU A 17 -3.09 6.52 -6.35
N HIS A 18 -2.85 7.23 -5.25
CA HIS A 18 -3.89 7.67 -4.33
C HIS A 18 -4.91 8.62 -4.98
N ALA A 19 -4.44 9.62 -5.74
CA ALA A 19 -5.34 10.53 -6.46
C ALA A 19 -6.21 9.80 -7.49
N LEU A 20 -5.65 8.79 -8.17
CA LEU A 20 -6.38 7.96 -9.12
C LEU A 20 -7.43 7.07 -8.42
N ILE A 21 -7.11 6.50 -7.25
CA ILE A 21 -8.07 5.75 -6.42
C ILE A 21 -9.27 6.63 -6.05
N LEU A 22 -9.01 7.86 -5.60
CA LEU A 22 -10.07 8.82 -5.26
C LEU A 22 -10.94 9.17 -6.48
N ALA A 23 -10.32 9.38 -7.65
CA ALA A 23 -11.03 9.65 -8.88
C ALA A 23 -11.90 8.46 -9.33
N ALA A 24 -11.36 7.25 -9.32
CA ALA A 24 -12.08 6.02 -9.66
C ALA A 24 -13.28 5.80 -8.72
N ASN A 25 -13.09 6.01 -7.42
CA ASN A 25 -14.17 5.95 -6.43
C ASN A 25 -15.25 7.00 -6.70
N PHE A 26 -14.87 8.25 -6.98
CA PHE A 26 -15.81 9.33 -7.29
C PHE A 26 -16.65 9.05 -8.54
N LEU A 27 -16.01 8.50 -9.57
CA LEU A 27 -16.67 8.12 -10.83
C LEU A 27 -17.46 6.81 -10.72
N ASN A 28 -17.39 6.12 -9.56
CA ASN A 28 -17.96 4.79 -9.33
C ASN A 28 -17.48 3.74 -10.35
N ASP A 29 -16.22 3.87 -10.79
CA ASP A 29 -15.55 2.88 -11.63
C ASP A 29 -14.92 1.80 -10.75
N LYS A 30 -15.68 0.72 -10.54
CA LYS A 30 -15.30 -0.36 -9.63
C LYS A 30 -14.11 -1.17 -10.12
N GLU A 31 -13.95 -1.33 -11.43
CA GLU A 31 -12.86 -2.12 -12.00
C GLU A 31 -11.53 -1.39 -11.86
N MET A 32 -11.52 -0.09 -12.19
CA MET A 32 -10.36 0.78 -12.01
C MET A 32 -9.98 0.91 -10.53
N LEU A 33 -10.97 1.08 -9.66
CA LEU A 33 -10.74 1.14 -8.21
C LEU A 33 -10.12 -0.16 -7.69
N ALA A 34 -10.66 -1.32 -8.07
CA ALA A 34 -10.14 -2.61 -7.65
C ALA A 34 -8.70 -2.84 -8.12
N MET A 35 -8.40 -2.50 -9.38
CA MET A 35 -7.06 -2.61 -9.95
C MET A 35 -6.02 -1.80 -9.17
N MET A 36 -6.36 -0.54 -8.83
CA MET A 36 -5.43 0.34 -8.10
C MET A 36 -5.27 -0.08 -6.65
N CYS A 37 -6.35 -0.50 -5.98
CA CYS A 37 -6.27 -1.07 -4.63
C CYS A 37 -5.40 -2.33 -4.60
N GLN A 38 -5.48 -3.19 -5.63
CA GLN A 38 -4.62 -4.36 -5.74
C GLN A 38 -3.15 -3.97 -5.88
N GLU A 39 -2.82 -2.98 -6.70
CA GLU A 39 -1.44 -2.49 -6.82
C GLU A 39 -0.90 -1.95 -5.48
N VAL A 40 -1.72 -1.24 -4.68
CA VAL A 40 -1.33 -0.81 -3.33
C VAL A 40 -1.07 -2.02 -2.43
N ALA A 41 -1.95 -3.03 -2.45
CA ALA A 41 -1.78 -4.25 -1.67
C ALA A 41 -0.51 -5.03 -2.08
N ASP A 42 -0.22 -5.11 -3.38
CA ASP A 42 0.98 -5.77 -3.91
C ASP A 42 2.26 -5.05 -3.52
N ARG A 43 2.22 -3.71 -3.36
CA ARG A 43 3.35 -2.93 -2.85
C ARG A 43 3.62 -3.12 -1.36
N ILE A 44 2.64 -3.57 -0.59
CA ILE A 44 2.75 -3.84 0.85
C ILE A 44 3.15 -5.31 1.11
N LYS A 45 2.63 -6.22 0.29
CA LYS A 45 2.76 -7.66 0.49
C LYS A 45 4.23 -8.09 0.61
N GLY A 46 4.56 -8.76 1.71
CA GLY A 46 5.88 -9.34 1.96
C GLY A 46 6.96 -8.34 2.35
N LYS A 47 6.64 -7.05 2.51
CA LYS A 47 7.56 -6.03 3.03
C LYS A 47 7.52 -5.95 4.56
N THR A 48 8.64 -5.56 5.16
CA THR A 48 8.68 -5.25 6.60
C THR A 48 7.95 -3.92 6.90
N PRO A 49 7.54 -3.66 8.15
CA PRO A 49 6.99 -2.36 8.54
C PRO A 49 7.86 -1.17 8.15
N GLU A 50 9.19 -1.29 8.26
CA GLU A 50 10.15 -0.25 7.89
C GLU A 50 10.19 0.00 6.38
N GLU A 51 10.14 -1.05 5.57
CA GLU A 51 10.09 -0.94 4.11
C GLU A 51 8.77 -0.32 3.64
N ILE A 52 7.64 -0.70 4.26
CA ILE A 52 6.33 -0.10 4.00
C ILE A 52 6.36 1.39 4.35
N ARG A 53 6.86 1.75 5.54
CA ARG A 53 6.99 3.15 5.96
C ARG A 53 7.80 3.96 4.96
N LYS A 54 8.94 3.43 4.48
CA LYS A 54 9.77 4.09 3.48
C LYS A 54 9.08 4.24 2.12
N GLU A 55 8.39 3.21 1.64
CA GLU A 55 7.69 3.22 0.34
C GLU A 55 6.61 4.33 0.29
N PHE A 56 5.90 4.52 1.40
CA PHE A 56 4.77 5.44 1.50
C PHE A 56 5.10 6.76 2.21
N ASP A 57 6.39 7.02 2.49
CA ASP A 57 6.86 8.22 3.20
C ASP A 57 6.16 8.45 4.56
N ILE A 58 5.93 7.35 5.30
CA ILE A 58 5.28 7.35 6.61
C ILE A 58 6.35 7.45 7.70
N LYS A 59 6.25 8.49 8.53
CA LYS A 59 7.07 8.62 9.73
C LYS A 59 6.61 7.60 10.79
N ASN A 60 7.55 6.87 11.39
CA ASN A 60 7.27 6.10 12.60
C ASN A 60 7.08 7.07 13.78
N ASP A 61 5.90 7.04 14.40
CA ASP A 61 5.51 7.88 15.53
C ASP A 61 5.38 7.12 16.84
N PHE A 62 5.62 5.80 16.83
CA PHE A 62 5.71 5.00 18.04
C PHE A 62 6.98 5.31 18.84
N THR A 63 6.85 5.26 20.16
CA THR A 63 8.00 5.08 21.05
C THR A 63 8.58 3.67 20.92
N LEU A 64 9.82 3.48 21.38
CA LEU A 64 10.46 2.16 21.35
C LEU A 64 9.66 1.12 22.15
N GLU A 65 9.11 1.51 23.30
CA GLU A 65 8.32 0.62 24.16
C GLU A 65 7.00 0.21 23.48
N GLU A 66 6.28 1.15 22.87
CA GLU A 66 5.06 0.85 22.12
C GLU A 66 5.34 -0.07 20.91
N GLU A 67 6.41 0.17 20.16
CA GLU A 67 6.78 -0.69 19.03
C GLU A 67 7.19 -2.09 19.48
N GLU A 68 7.88 -2.23 20.61
CA GLU A 68 8.22 -3.54 21.19
C GLU A 68 6.98 -4.31 21.64
N GLU A 69 6.03 -3.66 22.33
CA GLU A 69 4.79 -4.32 22.76
C GLU A 69 3.94 -4.74 21.56
N ILE A 70 3.78 -3.88 20.54
CA ILE A 70 3.07 -4.24 19.30
C ILE A 70 3.74 -5.43 18.61
N ARG A 71 5.08 -5.49 18.56
CA ARG A 71 5.81 -6.64 17.99
C ARG A 71 5.60 -7.92 18.78
N LYS A 72 5.55 -7.85 20.11
CA LYS A 72 5.26 -9.00 20.98
C LYS A 72 3.83 -9.51 20.75
N GLU A 73 2.84 -8.61 20.74
CA GLU A 73 1.44 -8.97 20.49
C GLU A 73 1.21 -9.56 19.09
N ASN A 74 1.97 -9.11 18.11
CA ASN A 74 1.87 -9.54 16.71
C ASN A 74 2.99 -10.51 16.29
N ALA A 75 3.61 -11.23 17.24
CA ALA A 75 4.69 -12.17 16.95
C ALA A 75 4.33 -13.20 15.87
N TRP A 76 3.06 -13.64 15.83
CA TRP A 76 2.50 -14.56 14.84
C TRP A 76 2.67 -14.10 13.38
N ALA A 77 2.82 -12.80 13.13
CA ALA A 77 3.01 -12.24 11.79
C ALA A 77 4.47 -12.31 11.31
N PHE A 78 5.40 -12.67 12.19
CA PHE A 78 6.85 -12.74 11.94
C PHE A 78 7.42 -14.16 12.07
N GLU A 79 6.57 -15.17 12.32
CA GLU A 79 6.90 -16.60 12.39
C GLU A 79 6.86 -17.30 11.02
#